data_AF-A0A505I8Z2-F1
#
_entry.id   AF-A0A505I8Z2-F1
#
_cell.length_a   1.000
_cell.length_b   1.000
_cell.length_c   1.000
_cell.angle_alpha   90.00
_cell.angle_beta   90.00
_cell.angle_gamma   90.00
#
_symmetry.space_group_name_H-M   'P 1'
#
loop_
_entity.id
_entity.type
_entity.pdbx_description
1 polymer ?
#
loop_
_entity_poly.entity_id
_entity_poly.type
_entity_poly.pdbx_seq_one_letter_code
_entity_poly.pdbx_strand_id
1 'polypeptide(L)'
;MGAPSAPGLPDTLRDNITLPAPRGPPSTATATPSSTHPLEARLLAWRATQDALKMESLRRAYGIAEPVRRGMELKIVRDGTFRPAALGGLGMGNLHEDILVLGGRDAEVGWEDVFKGDEFREPPAFHDEMEKRLRMDH
;
A
#
# COMPACT_ATOMS: atom_id res chain seq x y z
N MET A 1 -31.90 15.85 34.65
CA MET A 1 -30.96 16.77 33.98
C MET A 1 -30.38 16.04 32.79
N GLY A 2 -30.96 16.24 31.60
CA GLY A 2 -30.56 15.55 30.37
C GLY A 2 -29.44 16.30 29.65
N ALA A 3 -28.52 15.56 29.03
CA ALA A 3 -27.43 16.12 28.25
C ALA A 3 -27.97 16.89 27.02
N PRO A 4 -27.40 18.07 26.67
CA PRO A 4 -27.81 18.81 25.49
C PRO A 4 -27.40 18.05 24.21
N SER A 5 -28.37 17.77 23.33
CA SER A 5 -28.13 17.16 22.03
C SER A 5 -27.19 18.03 21.18
N ALA A 6 -26.16 17.43 20.61
CA ALA A 6 -25.25 18.10 19.70
C ALA A 6 -26.01 18.64 18.46
N PRO A 7 -25.74 19.87 18.00
CA PRO A 7 -26.38 20.43 16.81
C PRO A 7 -26.07 19.56 15.58
N GLY A 8 -27.08 19.39 14.73
CA GLY A 8 -27.12 18.40 13.65
C GLY A 8 -25.90 18.45 12.73
N LEU A 9 -25.20 17.33 12.63
CA LEU A 9 -24.13 17.13 11.66
C LEU A 9 -24.74 17.20 10.25
N PRO A 10 -24.30 18.12 9.37
CA PRO A 10 -24.83 18.20 8.01
C PRO A 10 -24.57 16.88 7.27
N ASP A 11 -25.63 16.33 6.67
CA ASP A 11 -25.63 15.06 5.94
C ASP A 11 -25.01 15.24 4.56
N THR A 12 -23.68 15.18 4.51
CA THR A 12 -22.91 15.33 3.26
C THR A 12 -23.27 14.30 2.18
N LEU A 13 -23.88 13.16 2.53
CA LEU A 13 -24.32 12.17 1.53
C LEU A 13 -25.55 12.67 0.78
N ARG A 14 -26.47 13.35 1.46
CA ARG A 14 -27.66 13.94 0.83
C ARG A 14 -27.33 15.17 0.00
N ASP A 15 -26.39 16.00 0.47
CA ASP A 15 -25.96 17.19 -0.27
C ASP A 15 -25.22 16.83 -1.57
N ASN A 16 -24.54 15.69 -1.62
CA ASN A 16 -23.76 15.27 -2.79
C ASN A 16 -24.58 14.52 -3.86
N ILE A 17 -25.82 14.11 -3.57
CA ILE A 17 -26.71 13.40 -4.53
C ILE A 17 -27.17 14.31 -5.67
N THR A 18 -27.28 15.62 -5.42
CA THR A 18 -27.80 16.60 -6.38
C THR A 18 -26.70 17.25 -7.23
N LEU A 19 -25.42 17.00 -6.90
CA LEU A 19 -24.30 17.53 -7.65
C LEU A 19 -23.99 16.67 -8.89
N PRO A 20 -23.68 17.28 -10.05
CA PRO A 20 -23.24 16.53 -11.22
C PRO A 20 -21.96 15.75 -10.89
N ALA A 21 -21.91 14.48 -11.33
CA ALA A 21 -20.79 13.59 -11.07
C ALA A 21 -19.46 14.22 -11.51
N PRO A 22 -18.44 14.33 -10.63
CA PRO A 22 -17.15 14.95 -10.99
C PRO A 22 -16.36 14.20 -12.06
N ARG A 23 -16.75 12.95 -12.40
CA ARG A 23 -16.07 12.09 -13.37
C ARG A 23 -17.07 11.60 -14.41
N GLY A 24 -16.67 11.72 -15.67
CA GLY A 24 -17.36 11.13 -16.82
C GLY A 24 -17.34 9.59 -16.81
N PRO A 25 -17.90 8.95 -17.85
CA PRO A 25 -18.10 7.51 -17.91
C PRO A 25 -16.80 6.72 -17.65
N PRO A 26 -16.88 5.57 -16.96
CA PRO A 26 -15.73 4.83 -16.43
C PRO A 26 -14.80 4.22 -17.51
N SER A 27 -15.15 4.33 -18.79
CA SER A 27 -14.49 3.64 -19.90
C SER A 27 -13.14 4.23 -20.35
N THR A 28 -12.66 5.33 -19.74
CA THR A 28 -11.47 6.05 -20.24
C THR A 28 -10.45 6.40 -19.14
N ALA A 29 -10.61 5.87 -17.92
CA ALA A 29 -9.70 6.19 -16.83
C ALA A 29 -8.61 5.11 -16.67
N THR A 30 -7.46 5.30 -17.33
CA THR A 30 -6.17 4.64 -17.00
C THR A 30 -5.57 5.25 -15.73
N ALA A 31 -6.41 5.58 -14.74
CA ALA A 31 -5.97 6.12 -13.48
C ALA A 31 -5.81 4.95 -12.51
N THR A 32 -4.57 4.71 -12.07
CA THR A 32 -4.31 4.10 -10.76
C THR A 32 -5.38 4.58 -9.78
N PRO A 33 -6.09 3.68 -9.06
CA PRO A 33 -7.10 4.11 -8.11
C PRO A 33 -6.41 4.85 -6.96
N SER A 34 -6.14 6.13 -7.16
CA SER A 34 -5.80 7.09 -6.11
C SER A 34 -7.12 7.42 -5.46
N SER A 35 -7.49 6.62 -4.48
CA SER A 35 -8.63 6.90 -3.65
C SER A 35 -8.27 8.09 -2.75
N THR A 36 -8.79 9.26 -3.12
CA THR A 36 -8.57 10.54 -2.41
C THR A 36 -9.50 10.63 -1.20
N HIS A 37 -9.65 9.53 -0.45
CA HIS A 37 -10.64 9.45 0.62
C HIS A 37 -10.00 9.81 1.97
N PRO A 38 -10.57 10.74 2.75
CA PRO A 38 -9.98 11.20 4.02
C PRO A 38 -9.77 10.07 5.04
N LEU A 39 -10.53 8.97 4.95
CA LEU A 39 -10.33 7.80 5.82
C LEU A 39 -9.08 7.00 5.48
N GLU A 40 -8.57 7.06 4.25
CA GLU A 40 -7.40 6.29 3.87
C GLU A 40 -6.13 6.85 4.47
N ALA A 41 -5.99 8.17 4.46
CA ALA A 41 -4.92 8.84 5.19
C ALA A 41 -4.96 8.44 6.68
N ARG A 42 -6.16 8.31 7.26
CA ARG A 42 -6.32 7.85 8.65
C ARG A 42 -5.96 6.38 8.82
N LEU A 43 -6.35 5.50 7.92
CA LEU A 43 -6.01 4.08 7.97
C LEU A 43 -4.50 3.86 7.81
N LEU A 44 -3.85 4.58 6.88
CA LEU A 44 -2.40 4.57 6.70
C LEU A 44 -1.68 5.09 7.95
N ALA A 45 -2.15 6.19 8.53
CA ALA A 45 -1.59 6.73 9.76
C ALA A 45 -1.77 5.76 10.95
N TRP A 46 -2.92 5.08 11.04
CA TRP A 46 -3.16 4.07 12.07
C TRP A 46 -2.20 2.88 11.92
N ARG A 47 -2.01 2.36 10.69
CA ARG A 47 -1.03 1.30 10.41
C ARG A 47 0.38 1.73 10.80
N ALA A 48 0.81 2.92 10.41
CA ALA A 48 2.11 3.47 10.79
C ALA A 48 2.28 3.59 12.31
N THR A 49 1.21 3.97 13.02
CA THR A 49 1.21 4.07 14.49
C THR A 49 1.33 2.69 15.15
N GLN A 50 0.64 1.68 14.62
CA GLN A 50 0.74 0.30 15.09
C GLN A 50 2.17 -0.23 14.92
N ASP A 51 2.80 0.02 13.77
CA ASP A 51 4.17 -0.43 13.52
C ASP A 51 5.18 0.24 14.45
N ALA A 52 5.03 1.56 14.67
CA ALA A 52 5.85 2.31 15.61
C ALA A 52 5.73 1.77 17.04
N LEU A 53 4.50 1.46 17.49
CA LEU A 53 4.24 0.90 18.82
C LEU A 53 4.88 -0.48 19.00
N LYS A 54 4.84 -1.33 17.96
CA LYS A 54 5.51 -2.65 17.99
C LYS A 54 7.03 -2.50 18.06
N MET A 55 7.61 -1.57 17.28
CA MET A 55 9.05 -1.30 17.34
C MET A 55 9.49 -0.76 18.70
N GLU A 56 8.67 0.10 19.30
CA GLU A 56 8.92 0.59 20.65
C GLU A 56 8.84 -0.54 21.69
N SER A 57 7.88 -1.47 21.52
CA SER A 57 7.76 -2.65 22.37
C SER A 57 8.99 -3.56 22.28
N LEU A 58 9.47 -3.84 21.06
CA LEU A 58 10.72 -4.57 20.83
C LEU A 58 11.92 -3.84 21.43
N ARG A 59 11.98 -2.52 21.28
CA ARG A 59 13.03 -1.70 21.89
C ARG A 59 13.05 -1.83 23.40
N ARG A 60 11.88 -1.85 24.05
CA ARG A 60 11.78 -2.00 25.51
C ARG A 60 12.17 -3.41 25.97
N ALA A 61 11.79 -4.43 25.22
CA ALA A 61 12.04 -5.83 25.59
C ALA A 61 13.50 -6.26 25.33
N TYR A 62 14.08 -5.83 24.21
CA TYR A 62 15.36 -6.35 23.70
C TYR A 62 16.42 -5.27 23.45
N GLY A 63 16.10 -4.01 23.74
CA GLY A 63 17.01 -2.88 23.52
C GLY A 63 17.00 -2.36 22.08
N ILE A 64 17.87 -1.39 21.80
CA ILE A 64 17.88 -0.67 20.52
C ILE A 64 18.35 -1.52 19.33
N ALA A 65 19.04 -2.63 19.57
CA ALA A 65 19.57 -3.49 18.52
C ALA A 65 18.45 -4.12 17.68
N GLU A 66 17.34 -4.53 18.30
CA GLU A 66 16.25 -5.23 17.60
C GLU A 66 15.54 -4.34 16.56
N PRO A 67 15.08 -3.11 16.88
CA PRO A 67 14.50 -2.23 15.87
C PRO A 67 15.45 -1.92 14.70
N VAL A 68 16.74 -1.75 14.99
CA VAL A 68 17.75 -1.47 13.95
C VAL A 68 17.93 -2.69 13.04
N ARG A 69 18.11 -3.87 13.64
CA ARG A 69 18.25 -5.13 12.91
C ARG A 69 17.05 -5.39 12.01
N ARG A 70 15.83 -5.27 12.53
CA ARG A 70 14.59 -5.45 11.75
C ARG A 70 14.49 -4.46 10.60
N GLY A 71 14.84 -3.19 10.82
CA GLY A 71 14.88 -2.19 9.76
C GLY A 71 15.91 -2.52 8.66
N MET A 72 17.08 -3.03 9.05
CA MET A 72 18.11 -3.48 8.10
C MET A 72 17.68 -4.71 7.30
N GLU A 73 17.08 -5.71 7.95
CA GLU A 73 16.55 -6.91 7.29
C GLU A 73 15.49 -6.54 6.26
N LEU A 74 14.53 -5.68 6.61
CA LEU A 74 13.49 -5.20 5.70
C LEU A 74 14.08 -4.43 4.52
N LYS A 75 15.11 -3.59 4.76
CA LYS A 75 15.80 -2.86 3.70
C LYS A 75 16.49 -3.80 2.71
N ILE A 76 17.26 -4.77 3.22
CA ILE A 76 17.97 -5.75 2.38
C ILE A 76 16.98 -6.52 1.50
N VAL A 77 15.84 -6.91 2.08
CA VAL A 77 14.78 -7.57 1.31
C VAL A 77 14.28 -6.62 0.22
N ARG A 78 13.84 -5.41 0.54
CA ARG A 78 13.34 -4.44 -0.46
C ARG A 78 14.33 -4.15 -1.59
N ASP A 79 15.62 -4.06 -1.27
CA ASP A 79 16.66 -3.80 -2.27
C ASP A 79 16.90 -5.03 -3.17
N GLY A 80 16.66 -6.24 -2.66
CA GLY A 80 16.92 -7.52 -3.33
C GLY A 80 15.73 -8.17 -4.04
N THR A 81 14.54 -7.56 -4.02
CA THR A 81 13.30 -8.23 -4.47
C THR A 81 12.96 -8.06 -5.93
N PHE A 82 13.85 -7.43 -6.68
CA PHE A 82 13.70 -7.36 -8.12
C PHE A 82 13.69 -8.75 -8.75
N ARG A 83 12.61 -9.02 -9.48
CA ARG A 83 12.45 -10.21 -10.29
C ARG A 83 11.89 -9.77 -11.64
N PRO A 84 12.55 -10.13 -12.76
CA PRO A 84 12.05 -9.75 -14.08
C PRO A 84 10.64 -10.27 -14.34
N ALA A 85 9.89 -9.50 -15.11
CA ALA A 85 8.57 -9.84 -15.64
C ALA A 85 8.54 -11.26 -16.23
N ALA A 86 9.52 -11.58 -17.08
CA ALA A 86 9.68 -12.87 -17.74
C ALA A 86 9.86 -14.05 -16.76
N LEU A 87 10.31 -13.79 -15.53
CA LEU A 87 10.46 -14.81 -14.48
C LEU A 87 9.29 -14.80 -13.49
N GLY A 88 8.20 -14.09 -13.77
CA GLY A 88 7.03 -13.99 -12.89
C GLY A 88 7.05 -12.82 -11.91
N GLY A 89 7.88 -11.80 -12.14
CA GLY A 89 7.97 -10.61 -11.28
C GLY A 89 6.71 -9.75 -11.22
N LEU A 90 5.88 -9.78 -12.26
CA LEU A 90 4.65 -8.96 -12.37
C LEU A 90 3.46 -9.49 -11.56
N GLY A 91 3.62 -10.61 -10.84
CA GLY A 91 2.49 -11.26 -10.20
C GLY A 91 2.74 -11.93 -8.85
N MET A 92 3.98 -11.96 -8.36
CA MET A 92 4.26 -12.45 -7.02
C MET A 92 4.48 -11.27 -6.07
N GLY A 93 3.66 -11.20 -5.03
CA GLY A 93 3.95 -10.38 -3.86
C GLY A 93 5.27 -10.82 -3.21
N ASN A 94 5.86 -9.91 -2.45
CA ASN A 94 7.14 -10.14 -1.81
C ASN A 94 6.96 -10.78 -0.44
N LEU A 95 6.79 -12.11 -0.43
CA LEU A 95 6.60 -12.91 0.79
C LEU A 95 7.63 -12.60 1.88
N HIS A 96 8.88 -12.33 1.51
CA HIS A 96 9.94 -12.00 2.46
C HIS A 96 9.68 -10.67 3.16
N GLU A 97 9.14 -9.68 2.45
CA GLU A 97 8.73 -8.42 3.03
C GLU A 97 7.49 -8.60 3.89
N ASP A 98 6.49 -9.37 3.43
CA ASP A 98 5.25 -9.58 4.17
C ASP A 98 5.47 -10.27 5.53
N ILE A 99 6.45 -11.17 5.62
CA ILE A 99 6.89 -11.82 6.87
C ILE A 99 7.65 -10.85 7.78
N LEU A 100 8.47 -9.96 7.20
CA LEU A 100 9.31 -9.03 7.97
C LEU A 100 8.57 -7.77 8.41
N VAL A 101 7.49 -7.39 7.72
CA VAL A 101 6.61 -6.29 8.12
C VAL A 101 5.98 -6.63 9.47
N LEU A 102 6.07 -5.68 10.41
CA LEU A 102 5.60 -5.86 11.77
C LEU A 102 4.08 -6.00 11.83
N GLY A 103 3.60 -7.22 12.06
CA GLY A 103 2.18 -7.54 12.07
C GLY A 103 1.79 -8.70 11.19
N GLY A 104 2.71 -9.15 10.31
CA GLY A 104 2.48 -10.30 9.43
C GLY A 104 1.36 -10.03 8.44
N ARG A 105 1.68 -9.44 7.29
CA ARG A 105 0.74 -9.46 6.15
C ARG A 105 0.73 -10.82 5.45
N ASP A 106 1.60 -11.74 5.85
CA ASP A 106 1.70 -13.08 5.29
C ASP A 106 0.42 -13.91 5.46
N ALA A 107 -0.41 -13.59 6.45
CA ALA A 107 -1.70 -14.23 6.70
C ALA A 107 -2.91 -13.40 6.22
N GLU A 108 -2.70 -12.24 5.59
CA GLU A 108 -3.75 -11.36 5.10
C GLU A 108 -3.78 -11.35 3.57
N VAL A 109 -4.97 -11.27 2.97
CA VAL A 109 -5.15 -11.15 1.52
C VAL A 109 -5.89 -9.85 1.22
N GLY A 110 -5.22 -8.95 0.50
CA GLY A 110 -5.77 -7.70 0.00
C GLY A 110 -6.43 -7.84 -1.36
N TRP A 111 -7.08 -6.77 -1.80
CA TRP A 111 -7.68 -6.71 -3.14
C TRP A 111 -6.60 -6.72 -4.23
N GLU A 112 -5.49 -6.03 -3.97
CA GLU A 112 -4.30 -5.93 -4.84
C GLU A 112 -3.58 -7.27 -5.05
N ASP A 113 -3.75 -8.22 -4.12
CA ASP A 113 -3.13 -9.55 -4.24
C ASP A 113 -3.87 -10.43 -5.26
N VAL A 114 -5.18 -10.22 -5.37
CA VAL A 114 -6.10 -10.94 -6.26
C VAL A 114 -6.21 -10.27 -7.62
N PHE A 115 -6.37 -8.94 -7.65
CA PHE A 115 -6.59 -8.17 -8.87
C PHE A 115 -5.40 -7.26 -9.15
N LYS A 116 -4.51 -7.72 -10.04
CA LYS A 116 -3.25 -7.02 -10.35
C LYS A 116 -3.40 -5.95 -11.43
N GLY A 117 -4.54 -5.90 -12.13
CA GLY A 117 -4.84 -4.91 -13.16
C GLY A 117 -4.04 -5.05 -14.46
N ASP A 118 -3.12 -6.01 -14.54
CA ASP A 118 -2.22 -6.22 -15.68
C ASP A 118 -2.49 -7.53 -16.44
N GLU A 119 -3.63 -8.17 -16.18
CA GLU A 119 -4.02 -9.49 -16.70
C GLU A 119 -4.07 -9.56 -18.24
N PHE A 120 -4.23 -8.41 -18.90
CA PHE A 120 -4.31 -8.28 -20.36
C PHE A 120 -3.12 -7.53 -20.97
N ARG A 121 -2.14 -7.11 -20.17
CA ARG A 121 -0.97 -6.39 -20.67
C ARG A 121 0.13 -7.37 -21.05
N GLU A 122 0.72 -7.18 -22.22
CA GLU A 122 1.90 -7.95 -22.61
C GLU A 122 3.07 -7.57 -21.68
N PRO A 123 3.73 -8.55 -21.03
CA PRO A 123 4.83 -8.27 -20.12
C PRO A 123 6.00 -7.61 -20.89
N PRO A 124 6.66 -6.59 -20.31
CA PRO A 124 7.85 -5.98 -20.89
C PRO A 124 8.96 -7.01 -21.13
N ALA A 125 9.76 -6.79 -22.16
CA ALA A 125 10.91 -7.64 -22.44
C ALA A 125 11.96 -7.49 -21.33
N PHE A 126 12.69 -8.58 -21.05
CA PHE A 126 13.75 -8.60 -20.05
C PHE A 126 14.81 -7.51 -20.29
N HIS A 127 15.15 -7.26 -21.55
CA HIS A 127 16.14 -6.25 -21.92
C HIS A 127 15.67 -4.83 -21.55
N ASP A 128 14.46 -4.45 -21.93
CA ASP A 128 13.88 -3.14 -21.62
C ASP A 128 13.79 -2.89 -20.09
N GLU A 129 13.46 -3.94 -19.33
CA GLU A 129 13.37 -3.87 -17.87
C GLU A 129 14.76 -3.63 -17.23
N MET A 130 15.78 -4.28 -17.77
CA MET A 130 17.17 -4.13 -17.31
C MET A 130 17.75 -2.76 -17.69
N GLU A 131 17.49 -2.25 -18.89
CA GLU A 131 17.94 -0.93 -19.34
C GLU A 131 17.37 0.18 -18.46
N LYS A 132 16.06 0.13 -18.19
CA LYS A 132 15.39 1.06 -17.26
C LYS A 132 15.95 0.99 -15.84
N ARG A 133 16.23 -0.22 -15.33
CA ARG A 133 16.79 -0.41 -13.98
C ARG A 133 18.22 0.09 -13.88
N LEU A 134 19.03 -0.16 -14.90
CA LEU A 134 20.44 0.23 -14.97
C LEU A 134 20.64 1.67 -15.46
N ARG A 135 19.56 2.38 -15.81
CA ARG A 135 19.58 3.74 -16.39
C ARG A 135 20.47 3.80 -17.64
N MET A 136 20.30 2.81 -18.52
CA MET A 136 21.03 2.72 -19.78
C MET A 136 20.26 3.31 -20.97
N ASP A 137 19.09 3.91 -20.73
CA ASP A 137 18.30 4.61 -21.73
C ASP A 137 19.11 5.79 -22.32
N HIS A 138 19.36 5.76 -23.63
CA HIS A 138 20.09 6.79 -24.38
C HIS A 138 19.14 7.79 -25.07
#